data_AF-A0A368KP68-F1
#
_entry.id   AF-A0A368KP68-F1
#
_cell.length_a   1.000
_cell.length_b   1.000
_cell.length_c   1.000
_cell.angle_alpha   90.00
_cell.angle_beta   90.00
_cell.angle_gamma   90.00
#
_symmetry.space_group_name_H-M   'P 1'
#
loop_
_entity.id
_entity.type
_entity.pdbx_description
1 polymer ?
#
loop_
_entity_poly.entity_id
_entity_poly.type
_entity_poly.pdbx_seq_one_letter_code
_entity_poly.pdbx_strand_id
1 'polypeptide(L)' 'MANEKAKLLLENASDYFERITAIQSALHLGMPMEEIEDYLDWLRLLRSEKCEMASTTVLPGI' A
#
# COMPACT_ATOMS: atom_id res chain seq x y z
N MET A 1 5.22 4.82 18.69
CA MET A 1 3.81 4.48 18.40
C MET A 1 3.11 5.55 17.53
N ALA A 2 3.83 6.28 16.66
CA ALA A 2 3.21 7.19 15.68
C ALA A 2 2.96 6.50 14.31
N ASN A 3 3.65 5.37 14.08
CA ASN A 3 3.64 4.65 12.81
C ASN A 3 2.32 3.93 12.51
N GLU A 4 1.50 3.57 13.51
CA GLU A 4 0.26 2.82 13.27
C GLU A 4 -0.80 3.65 12.53
N LYS A 5 -0.96 4.94 12.87
CA LYS A 5 -1.87 5.84 12.15
C LYS A 5 -1.40 6.14 10.73
N ALA A 6 -0.10 6.30 10.54
CA ALA A 6 0.49 6.52 9.22
C ALA A 6 0.28 5.31 8.30
N LYS A 7 0.50 4.10 8.83
CA LYS A 7 0.30 2.83 8.09
C LYS A 7 -1.14 2.62 7.68
N LEU A 8 -2.10 2.90 8.58
CA LEU A 8 -3.54 2.84 8.29
C LEU A 8 -3.97 3.77 7.15
N LEU A 9 -3.38 4.97 7.08
CA LEU A 9 -3.66 5.92 5.99
C LEU A 9 -3.05 5.45 4.67
N LEU A 10 -1.84 4.88 4.70
CA LEU A 10 -1.16 4.34 3.52
C LEU A 10 -1.87 3.08 2.99
N GLU A 11 -2.41 2.22 3.86
CA GLU A 11 -3.20 1.05 3.49
C GLU A 11 -4.54 1.39 2.83
N ASN A 12 -5.22 2.44 3.33
CA ASN A 12 -6.51 2.86 2.78
C ASN A 12 -6.38 3.63 1.46
N ALA A 13 -5.21 4.21 1.20
CA ALA A 13 -4.95 5.03 0.02
C ALA A 13 -4.98 4.19 -1.28
N SER A 14 -6.20 3.95 -1.76
CA SER A 14 -6.45 3.24 -3.00
C SER A 14 -6.27 4.15 -4.21
N ASP A 15 -6.58 5.43 -4.02
CA ASP A 15 -6.57 6.47 -5.04
C ASP A 15 -5.31 7.33 -4.98
N TYR A 16 -4.94 7.90 -6.13
CA TYR A 16 -3.75 8.75 -6.26
C TYR A 16 -3.79 9.94 -5.29
N PHE A 17 -4.97 10.53 -5.12
CA PHE A 17 -5.18 11.66 -4.22
C PHE A 17 -5.07 11.27 -2.73
N GLU A 18 -5.61 10.11 -2.36
CA GLU A 18 -5.49 9.58 -1.01
C GLU A 18 -4.04 9.22 -0.68
N ARG A 19 -3.27 8.77 -1.67
CA ARG A 19 -1.85 8.43 -1.50
C ARG A 19 -1.02 9.64 -1.15
N ILE A 20 -1.23 10.77 -1.82
CA ILE A 20 -0.57 12.04 -1.49
C ILE A 20 -0.96 12.50 -0.08
N THR A 21 -2.24 12.38 0.27
CA THR A 21 -2.75 12.75 1.60
C THR A 21 -2.17 11.87 2.70
N ALA A 22 -2.01 10.56 2.45
CA ALA A 22 -1.40 9.61 3.37
C ALA A 22 0.09 9.90 3.56
N ILE A 23 0.84 10.21 2.49
CA ILE A 23 2.26 10.60 2.56
C ILE A 23 2.44 11.86 3.40
N GLN A 24 1.64 12.90 3.14
CA GLN A 24 1.70 14.14 3.92
C GLN A 24 1.36 13.92 5.39
N SER A 25 0.39 13.04 5.68
CA SER A 25 0.02 12.70 7.05
C SER A 25 1.11 11.91 7.76
N ALA A 26 1.77 10.97 7.06
CA ALA A 26 2.88 10.19 7.59
C ALA A 26 4.10 11.07 7.91
N LEU A 27 4.40 12.04 7.04
CA LEU A 27 5.43 13.06 7.28
C LEU A 27 5.11 13.91 8.53
N HIS A 28 3.86 14.37 8.68
CA HIS A 28 3.43 15.11 9.88
C HIS A 28 3.45 14.28 11.17
N LEU A 29 3.31 12.95 11.06
CA LEU A 29 3.43 12.03 12.20
C LEU A 29 4.90 11.74 12.57
N GLY A 30 5.87 12.28 11.83
CA GLY A 30 7.29 12.13 12.09
C GLY A 30 7.91 10.89 11.46
N MET A 31 7.24 10.24 10.49
CA MET A 31 7.81 9.15 9.72
C MET A 31 8.75 9.74 8.65
N PRO A 32 10.00 9.28 8.56
CA PRO A 32 10.92 9.74 7.53
C PRO A 32 10.45 9.26 6.14
N MET A 33 10.71 10.08 5.11
CA MET A 33 10.34 9.77 3.72
C MET A 33 10.81 8.38 3.28
N GLU A 34 12.01 7.99 3.70
CA GLU A 34 12.62 6.69 3.39
C GLU A 34 11.77 5.50 3.88
N GLU A 35 11.24 5.56 5.12
CA GLU A 35 10.31 4.53 5.63
C GLU A 35 8.95 4.58 4.90
N ILE A 36 8.50 5.77 4.50
CA ILE A 36 7.24 5.92 3.76
C ILE A 36 7.36 5.28 2.37
N GLU A 37 8.46 5.50 1.67
CA GLU A 37 8.72 4.94 0.35
C GLU A 37 8.86 3.42 0.39
N ASP A 38 9.62 2.88 1.35
CA ASP A 38 9.74 1.43 1.58
C ASP A 38 8.37 0.79 1.84
N TYR A 39 7.55 1.41 2.69
CA TYR A 39 6.20 0.91 3.00
C TYR A 39 5.24 0.99 1.80
N LEU A 40 5.35 2.05 0.99
CA LEU A 40 4.56 2.22 -0.22
C LEU A 40 4.92 1.24 -1.32
N ASP A 41 6.20 0.88 -1.43
CA ASP A 41 6.70 -0.12 -2.36
C ASP A 41 6.22 -1.52 -1.95
N TRP A 42 6.33 -1.85 -0.66
CA TRP A 42 5.77 -3.07 -0.09
C TRP A 42 4.25 -3.17 -0.30
N LEU A 43 3.49 -2.09 -0.08
CA LEU A 43 2.05 -2.07 -0.36
C LEU A 43 1.73 -2.29 -1.85
N ARG A 44 2.55 -1.73 -2.75
CA ARG A 44 2.39 -1.92 -4.19
C ARG A 44 2.64 -3.39 -4.58
N LEU A 45 3.66 -4.02 -4.02
CA LEU A 45 3.97 -5.44 -4.21
C LEU A 45 2.81 -6.31 -3.70
N LEU A 46 2.37 -6.10 -2.46
CA LEU A 46 1.28 -6.84 -1.83
C LEU A 46 -0.04 -6.75 -2.62
N ARG A 47 -0.33 -5.58 -3.18
CA ARG A 47 -1.54 -5.35 -3.99
C ARG A 47 -1.44 -5.99 -5.38
N SER A 48 -0.24 -6.09 -5.93
CA SER A 48 0.01 -6.76 -7.21
C SER A 48 -0.09 -8.29 -7.06
N GLU A 49 0.49 -8.86 -6.00
CA GLU A 49 0.38 -10.29 -5.69
C GLU A 49 -1.07 -10.75 -5.46
N LYS A 50 -1.89 -9.90 -4.84
CA LYS A 50 -3.34 -10.16 -4.69
C LYS A 50 -4.08 -10.25 -6.02
N CYS A 51 -3.55 -9.67 -7.10
CA CYS A 51 -4.13 -9.75 -8.44
C CYS A 51 -3.74 -11.05 -9.16
N GLU A 52 -2.51 -11.56 -8.95
CA GLU A 52 -2.03 -12.78 -9.63
C GLU A 52 -2.74 -14.06 -9.18
N MET A 53 -3.26 -14.08 -7.95
CA MET A 53 -4.03 -15.21 -7.41
C MET A 53 -5.43 -15.35 -8.05
N ALA A 54 -5.93 -14.32 -8.76
CA ALA A 54 -7.22 -14.38 -9.44
C ALA A 54 -7.14 -14.97 -10.86
N SER A 55 -5.93 -15.22 -11.38
CA SER A 55 -5.71 -15.67 -12.77
C SER A 55 -5.26 -17.14 -12.89
N THR A 56 -5.51 -17.99 -11.87
CA THR A 56 -5.14 -19.44 -11.93
C THR A 56 -6.35 -20.39 -11.92
N THR A 57 -7.59 -19.89 -12.07
CA THR A 57 -8.79 -20.73 -12.26
C THR A 57 -9.27 -20.85 -13.70
N VAL A 58 -8.38 -20.67 -14.69
CA VAL A 58 -8.64 -21.17 -16.05
C VAL A 58 -8.44 -22.68 -16.07
N LEU A 59 -9.57 -23.38 -15.90
CA LEU A 59 -9.78 -24.81 -16.04
C LEU A 59 -8.92 -25.44 -17.16
N PRO A 60 -8.14 -26.51 -16.90
CA PRO A 60 -7.73 -27.39 -17.99
C PRO A 60 -8.98 -28.14 -18.46
N GLY A 61 -9.34 -27.92 -19.72
CA GLY A 61 -10.48 -28.59 -20.36
C GLY A 61 -10.33 -30.11 -20.33
N ILE A 62 -11.44 -30.78 -20.03
CA ILE A 62 -11.69 -32.20 -20.28
C ILE A 62 -13.06 -32.28 -20.94
#